data_AF-A0A7R9WM57-F1
#
_entry.id   AF-A0A7R9WM57-F1
#
_cell.length_a   1.000
_cell.length_b   1.000
_cell.length_c   1.000
_cell.angle_alpha   90.00
_cell.angle_beta   90.00
_cell.angle_gamma   90.00
#
_symmetry.space_group_name_H-M   'P 1'
#
loop_
_entity.id
_entity.type
_entity.pdbx_description
1 polymer ?
#
loop_
_entity_poly.entity_id
_entity_poly.type
_entity_poly.pdbx_seq_one_letter_code
_entity_poly.pdbx_strand_id
1 'polypeptide(L)'
;MTDVESTQETATTRPNQVNNPYASGIRVNSTYSPVNVFKRFAYMGICAYGLHHFRVYDAVMKSVDVHHGWFKFGLAVTSVLLLVKAYVELYAGKMKKQTVEYKNFRNSTHAVMILILISSIAFNVALWPKYGSTSLLIMTLVGVGLVNFCMLMPTEVQNLAAFVLFTFFLQEYQ
;
A
#
# COMPACT_ATOMS: atom_id res chain seq x y z
N MET A 1 -33.27 -60.25 4.18
CA MET A 1 -32.25 -59.94 5.18
C MET A 1 -30.90 -60.08 4.49
N THR A 2 -30.42 -58.97 3.93
CA THR A 2 -29.02 -58.54 3.70
C THR A 2 -29.11 -57.36 2.75
N ASP A 3 -29.27 -56.18 3.36
CA ASP A 3 -29.17 -54.88 2.71
C ASP A 3 -27.70 -54.64 2.31
N VAL A 4 -27.48 -54.28 1.05
CA VAL A 4 -26.16 -53.87 0.55
C VAL A 4 -26.03 -52.38 0.77
N GLU A 5 -25.37 -52.02 1.85
CA GLU A 5 -25.09 -50.65 2.26
C GLU A 5 -24.00 -50.07 1.34
N SER A 6 -24.37 -49.12 0.49
CA SER A 6 -23.46 -48.35 -0.34
C SER A 6 -22.65 -47.38 0.53
N THR A 7 -21.35 -47.62 0.66
CA THR A 7 -20.42 -46.67 1.31
C THR A 7 -20.23 -45.45 0.40
N GLN A 8 -20.93 -44.36 0.69
CA GLN A 8 -20.73 -43.06 0.04
C GLN A 8 -19.69 -42.27 0.85
N GLU A 9 -18.53 -42.02 0.24
CA GLU A 9 -17.46 -41.19 0.82
C GLU A 9 -18.01 -39.81 1.19
N THR A 10 -17.94 -39.47 2.49
CA THR A 10 -18.39 -38.19 3.02
C THR A 10 -17.38 -37.11 2.64
N ALA A 11 -17.64 -36.40 1.54
CA ALA A 11 -17.00 -35.13 1.26
C ALA A 11 -17.36 -34.12 2.37
N THR A 12 -16.38 -33.71 3.17
CA THR A 12 -16.50 -32.63 4.15
C THR A 12 -16.77 -31.30 3.44
N THR A 13 -18.04 -30.99 3.21
CA THR A 13 -18.50 -29.72 2.65
C THR A 13 -18.36 -28.63 3.72
N ARG A 14 -17.36 -27.75 3.56
CA ARG A 14 -17.22 -26.52 4.35
C ARG A 14 -18.43 -25.60 4.04
N PRO A 15 -19.26 -25.21 5.02
CA PRO A 15 -20.58 -24.63 4.76
C PRO A 15 -20.59 -23.15 4.32
N ASN A 16 -19.49 -22.57 3.85
CA ASN A 16 -19.42 -21.14 3.48
C ASN A 16 -18.55 -20.86 2.24
N GLN A 17 -18.59 -21.73 1.23
CA GLN A 17 -17.93 -21.43 -0.04
C GLN A 17 -18.94 -20.74 -0.96
N VAL A 18 -18.94 -19.40 -0.94
CA VAL A 18 -19.68 -18.58 -1.91
C VAL A 18 -19.24 -19.03 -3.30
N ASN A 19 -20.19 -19.53 -4.10
CA ASN A 19 -19.94 -20.01 -5.46
C ASN A 19 -19.60 -18.82 -6.35
N ASN A 20 -18.33 -18.41 -6.33
CA ASN A 20 -17.83 -17.31 -7.14
C ASN A 20 -17.46 -17.89 -8.53
N PRO A 21 -18.22 -17.58 -9.60
CA PRO A 21 -17.95 -18.09 -10.94
C PRO A 21 -16.60 -17.61 -11.52
N TYR A 22 -15.92 -16.67 -10.85
CA TYR A 22 -14.58 -16.21 -11.17
C TYR A 22 -13.46 -16.93 -10.37
N ALA A 23 -13.80 -17.81 -9.43
CA ALA A 23 -12.83 -18.51 -8.59
C ALA A 23 -12.16 -19.71 -9.30
N SER A 24 -12.72 -20.19 -10.42
CA SER A 24 -12.30 -21.43 -11.07
C SER A 24 -11.04 -21.31 -11.95
N GLY A 25 -10.39 -20.14 -12.05
CA GLY A 25 -9.23 -19.95 -12.94
C GLY A 25 -8.04 -19.18 -12.38
N ILE A 26 -8.17 -18.52 -11.23
CA ILE A 26 -7.09 -17.69 -10.70
C ILE A 26 -6.28 -18.55 -9.71
N ARG A 27 -5.21 -19.18 -10.19
CA ARG A 27 -4.16 -19.69 -9.30
C ARG A 27 -3.56 -18.49 -8.58
N VAL A 28 -4.03 -18.23 -7.36
CA VAL A 28 -3.40 -17.24 -6.47
C VAL A 28 -2.06 -17.83 -6.08
N ASN A 29 -1.02 -17.50 -6.84
CA ASN A 29 0.35 -17.90 -6.51
C ASN A 29 0.64 -17.43 -5.09
N SER A 30 1.17 -18.31 -4.25
CA SER A 30 1.51 -18.00 -2.86
C SER A 30 2.28 -16.68 -2.80
N THR A 31 1.76 -15.74 -2.02
CA THR A 31 2.36 -14.42 -1.75
C THR A 31 3.82 -14.57 -1.29
N TYR A 32 4.16 -15.70 -0.67
CA TYR A 32 5.47 -16.01 -0.13
C TYR A 32 6.29 -17.00 -0.99
N SER A 33 5.95 -17.18 -2.27
CA SER A 33 6.84 -17.95 -3.15
C SER A 33 8.18 -17.20 -3.33
N PRO A 34 9.33 -17.89 -3.25
CA PRO A 34 10.65 -17.25 -3.30
C PRO A 34 10.85 -16.45 -4.60
N VAL A 35 10.27 -16.91 -5.71
CA VAL A 35 10.30 -16.21 -7.01
C VAL A 35 9.56 -14.87 -6.94
N ASN A 36 8.38 -14.81 -6.31
CA ASN A 36 7.63 -13.57 -6.15
C ASN A 36 8.35 -12.59 -5.23
N VAL A 37 8.97 -13.10 -4.16
CA VAL A 37 9.78 -12.29 -3.22
C VAL A 37 10.98 -11.69 -3.95
N PHE A 38 11.73 -12.49 -4.69
CA PHE A 38 12.87 -12.01 -5.48
C PHE A 38 12.45 -10.96 -6.52
N LYS A 39 11.35 -11.20 -7.25
CA LYS A 39 10.81 -10.25 -8.23
C LYS A 39 10.47 -8.90 -7.58
N ARG A 40 9.92 -8.91 -6.36
CA ARG A 40 9.62 -7.69 -5.61
C ARG A 40 10.87 -6.95 -5.15
N PHE A 41 11.88 -7.68 -4.67
CA PHE A 41 13.19 -7.09 -4.37
C PHE A 41 13.83 -6.47 -5.61
N ALA A 42 13.74 -7.13 -6.76
CA ALA A 42 14.23 -6.58 -8.02
C ALA A 42 13.52 -5.27 -8.39
N TYR A 43 12.17 -5.22 -8.29
CA TYR A 43 11.43 -3.97 -8.52
C TYR A 43 11.80 -2.88 -7.52
N MET A 44 11.87 -3.19 -6.23
CA MET A 44 12.29 -2.23 -5.20
C MET A 44 13.70 -1.71 -5.48
N GLY A 45 14.63 -2.58 -5.90
CA GLY A 45 16.00 -2.20 -6.28
C GLY A 45 16.04 -1.28 -7.50
N ILE A 46 15.25 -1.57 -8.54
CA ILE A 46 15.13 -0.71 -9.72
C ILE A 46 14.53 0.66 -9.34
N CYS A 47 13.50 0.67 -8.50
CA CYS A 47 12.90 1.91 -8.00
C CYS A 47 13.90 2.74 -7.18
N ALA A 48 14.62 2.10 -6.25
CA ALA A 48 15.64 2.76 -5.43
C ALA A 48 16.78 3.32 -6.30
N TYR A 49 17.27 2.53 -7.26
CA TYR A 49 18.29 2.97 -8.22
C TYR A 49 17.80 4.16 -9.06
N GLY A 50 16.57 4.11 -9.57
CA GLY A 50 15.98 5.21 -10.33
C GLY A 50 15.88 6.49 -9.50
N LEU A 51 15.36 6.40 -8.27
CA LEU A 51 15.26 7.55 -7.37
C LEU A 51 16.62 8.14 -6.98
N HIS A 52 17.63 7.29 -6.79
CA HIS A 52 19.02 7.71 -6.57
C HIS A 52 19.60 8.40 -7.80
N HIS A 53 19.40 7.84 -9.00
CA HIS A 53 19.85 8.43 -10.27
C HIS A 53 19.27 9.83 -10.50
N PHE A 54 17.98 10.03 -10.19
CA PHE A 54 17.34 11.34 -10.25
C PHE A 54 17.67 12.25 -9.06
N ARG A 55 18.46 11.78 -8.08
CA ARG A 55 18.82 12.52 -6.86
C ARG A 55 17.60 13.10 -6.14
N VAL A 56 16.50 12.33 -6.13
CA VAL A 56 15.20 12.78 -5.62
C VAL A 56 15.29 13.19 -4.16
N TYR A 57 16.02 12.42 -3.36
CA TYR A 57 16.22 12.72 -1.95
C TYR A 57 16.96 14.05 -1.74
N ASP A 58 18.11 14.26 -2.40
CA ASP A 58 18.84 15.53 -2.34
C ASP A 58 17.96 16.70 -2.80
N ALA A 59 17.19 16.50 -3.86
CA ALA A 59 16.33 17.55 -4.40
C ALA A 59 15.18 17.91 -3.44
N VAL A 60 14.50 16.91 -2.88
CA VAL A 60 13.41 17.13 -1.93
C VAL A 60 13.93 17.82 -0.67
N MET A 61 15.08 17.40 -0.14
CA MET A 61 15.59 17.91 1.13
C MET A 61 16.28 19.28 1.02
N LYS A 62 16.96 19.58 -0.09
CA LYS A 62 17.89 20.73 -0.17
C LYS A 62 17.66 21.67 -1.34
N SER A 63 16.87 21.29 -2.34
CA SER A 63 16.75 22.08 -3.56
C SER A 63 15.74 23.21 -3.41
N VAL A 64 16.19 24.44 -3.61
CA VAL A 64 15.35 25.65 -3.66
C VAL A 64 14.29 25.57 -4.78
N ASP A 65 14.58 24.82 -5.85
CA ASP A 65 13.66 24.64 -6.98
C ASP A 65 12.40 23.83 -6.63
N VAL A 66 12.36 23.13 -5.50
CA VAL A 66 11.17 22.38 -5.08
C VAL A 66 10.21 23.34 -4.37
N HIS A 67 8.93 23.33 -4.74
CA HIS A 67 7.93 24.12 -4.03
C HIS A 67 7.62 23.50 -2.66
N HIS A 68 8.44 23.85 -1.67
CA HIS A 68 8.34 23.31 -0.31
C HIS A 68 6.98 23.56 0.35
N GLY A 69 6.24 24.60 -0.04
CA GLY A 69 4.87 24.83 0.43
C GLY A 69 3.91 23.71 0.02
N TRP A 70 3.88 23.37 -1.27
CA TRP A 70 3.08 22.25 -1.80
C TRP A 70 3.57 20.91 -1.28
N PHE A 71 4.88 20.76 -1.10
CA PHE A 71 5.44 19.54 -0.52
C PHE A 71 5.01 19.35 0.94
N LYS A 72 5.08 20.41 1.77
CA LYS A 72 4.60 20.41 3.17
C LYS A 72 3.11 20.12 3.25
N PHE A 73 2.31 20.68 2.33
CA PHE A 73 0.89 20.35 2.23
C PHE A 73 0.66 18.86 1.91
N GLY A 74 1.39 18.30 0.94
CA GLY A 74 1.35 16.88 0.62
C GLY A 74 1.74 15.99 1.81
N LEU A 75 2.76 16.38 2.58
CA LEU A 75 3.15 15.70 3.82
C LEU A 75 2.05 15.78 4.89
N ALA A 76 1.42 16.94 5.07
CA ALA A 76 0.32 17.09 6.03
C ALA A 76 -0.87 16.19 5.67
N VAL A 77 -1.26 16.15 4.39
CA VAL A 77 -2.33 15.26 3.89
C VAL A 77 -1.95 13.79 4.10
N THR A 78 -0.68 13.43 3.87
CA THR A 78 -0.18 12.06 4.09
C THR A 78 -0.19 11.70 5.58
N SER A 79 0.12 12.64 6.47
CA SER A 79 -0.01 12.45 7.92
C SER A 79 -1.46 12.16 8.32
N VAL A 80 -2.43 12.91 7.77
CA VAL A 80 -3.86 12.65 8.00
C VAL A 80 -4.25 11.28 7.48
N LEU A 81 -3.76 10.88 6.30
CA LEU A 81 -3.99 9.54 5.75
C LEU A 81 -3.48 8.43 6.68
N LEU A 82 -2.27 8.58 7.23
CA LEU A 82 -1.73 7.62 8.20
C LEU A 82 -2.58 7.55 9.47
N LEU A 83 -3.09 8.68 9.96
CA LEU A 83 -4.01 8.72 11.11
C LEU A 83 -5.34 8.03 10.81
N VAL A 84 -5.94 8.26 9.64
CA VAL A 84 -7.19 7.59 9.23
C VAL A 84 -6.96 6.08 9.12
N LYS A 85 -5.84 5.65 8.54
CA LYS A 85 -5.47 4.23 8.45
C LYS A 85 -5.32 3.63 9.85
N ALA A 86 -4.55 4.27 10.74
CA ALA A 86 -4.37 3.83 12.11
C ALA A 86 -5.71 3.76 12.87
N TYR A 87 -6.59 4.74 12.68
CA TYR A 87 -7.93 4.74 13.25
C TYR A 87 -8.74 3.52 12.80
N VAL A 88 -8.81 3.25 11.49
CA VAL A 88 -9.54 2.09 10.98
C VAL A 88 -8.96 0.78 11.52
N GLU A 89 -7.63 0.64 11.52
CA GLU A 89 -6.98 -0.60 11.94
C GLU A 89 -7.10 -0.87 13.45
N LEU A 90 -6.89 0.15 14.27
CA LEU A 90 -6.88 0.03 15.73
C LEU A 90 -8.31 0.00 16.29
N TYR A 91 -9.21 0.87 15.79
CA TYR A 91 -10.58 0.93 16.27
C TYR A 91 -11.46 -0.18 15.70
N ALA A 92 -11.43 -0.43 14.39
CA ALA A 92 -12.29 -1.44 13.79
C ALA A 92 -11.71 -2.86 13.86
N GLY A 93 -10.42 -2.99 13.55
CA GLY A 93 -9.75 -4.29 13.52
C GLY A 93 -9.55 -4.87 14.92
N LYS A 94 -8.95 -4.09 15.82
CA LYS A 94 -8.57 -4.59 17.17
C LYS A 94 -9.70 -4.46 18.20
N MET A 95 -10.39 -3.32 18.29
CA MET A 95 -11.42 -3.14 19.34
C MET A 95 -12.78 -3.77 19.01
N LYS A 96 -13.22 -3.74 17.74
CA LYS A 96 -14.52 -4.31 17.34
C LYS A 96 -14.46 -5.75 16.80
N LYS A 97 -13.26 -6.34 16.65
CA LYS A 97 -13.03 -7.67 16.02
C LYS A 97 -13.76 -7.83 14.68
N GLN A 98 -13.99 -6.73 13.96
CA GLN A 98 -14.66 -6.77 12.67
C GLN A 98 -13.62 -6.95 11.56
N THR A 99 -13.94 -7.80 10.58
CA THR A 99 -13.15 -7.89 9.36
C THR A 99 -13.22 -6.55 8.64
N VAL A 100 -12.07 -6.06 8.17
CA VAL A 100 -11.96 -4.79 7.42
C VAL A 100 -12.53 -5.03 6.02
N GLU A 101 -13.86 -5.06 5.92
CA GLU A 101 -14.58 -5.20 4.67
C GLU A 101 -15.06 -3.85 4.15
N TYR A 102 -14.98 -3.68 2.83
CA TYR A 102 -15.38 -2.45 2.14
C TYR A 102 -16.81 -2.02 2.49
N LYS A 103 -17.72 -2.98 2.69
CA LYS A 103 -19.12 -2.70 3.05
C LYS A 103 -19.26 -1.94 4.38
N ASN A 104 -18.38 -2.20 5.35
CA ASN A 104 -18.41 -1.53 6.65
C ASN A 104 -17.67 -0.19 6.65
N PHE A 105 -16.69 0.00 5.76
CA PHE A 105 -15.81 1.16 5.75
C PHE A 105 -15.84 1.95 4.45
N ARG A 106 -16.97 1.93 3.72
CA ARG A 106 -17.09 2.60 2.41
C ARG A 106 -16.71 4.08 2.47
N ASN A 107 -17.21 4.80 3.48
CA ASN A 107 -16.93 6.23 3.63
C ASN A 107 -15.44 6.49 3.93
N SER A 108 -14.85 5.72 4.85
CA SER A 108 -13.42 5.81 5.16
C SER A 108 -12.55 5.45 3.95
N THR A 109 -12.97 4.46 3.14
CA THR A 109 -12.22 4.07 1.94
C THR A 109 -12.26 5.17 0.89
N HIS A 110 -13.42 5.80 0.65
CA HIS A 110 -13.51 6.96 -0.24
C HIS A 110 -12.69 8.14 0.28
N ALA A 111 -12.72 8.41 1.59
CA ALA A 111 -11.88 9.45 2.18
C ALA A 111 -10.39 9.18 1.96
N VAL A 112 -9.93 7.95 2.16
CA VAL A 112 -8.53 7.55 1.89
C VAL A 112 -8.20 7.71 0.40
N MET A 113 -9.07 7.30 -0.52
CA MET A 113 -8.84 7.51 -1.95
C MET A 113 -8.69 9.00 -2.30
N ILE A 114 -9.56 9.86 -1.75
CA ILE A 114 -9.49 11.31 -1.95
C ILE A 114 -8.19 11.88 -1.37
N LEU A 115 -7.81 11.47 -0.16
CA LEU A 115 -6.55 11.91 0.47
C LEU A 115 -5.32 11.48 -0.37
N ILE A 116 -5.32 10.28 -0.92
CA ILE A 116 -4.26 9.80 -1.83
C ILE A 116 -4.20 10.69 -3.08
N LEU A 117 -5.34 10.99 -3.70
CA LEU A 117 -5.38 11.84 -4.89
C LEU A 117 -4.86 13.25 -4.61
N ILE A 118 -5.32 13.88 -3.52
CA ILE A 118 -4.87 15.22 -3.13
C ILE A 118 -3.37 15.21 -2.83
N SER A 119 -2.89 14.22 -2.08
CA SER A 119 -1.46 14.07 -1.78
C SER A 119 -0.63 13.87 -3.05
N SER A 120 -1.10 13.03 -3.98
CA SER A 120 -0.43 12.79 -5.26
C SER A 120 -0.36 14.05 -6.13
N ILE A 121 -1.43 14.84 -6.18
CA ILE A 121 -1.44 16.12 -6.91
C ILE A 121 -0.47 17.10 -6.25
N ALA A 122 -0.51 17.22 -4.92
CA ALA A 122 0.37 18.12 -4.18
C ALA A 122 1.86 17.80 -4.39
N PHE A 123 2.25 16.53 -4.32
CA PHE A 123 3.63 16.12 -4.56
C PHE A 123 4.06 16.31 -6.02
N ASN A 124 3.15 16.08 -6.98
CA ASN A 124 3.46 16.34 -8.38
C ASN A 124 3.70 17.84 -8.61
N VAL A 125 2.80 18.71 -8.14
CA VAL A 125 2.97 20.17 -8.22
C VAL A 125 4.23 20.63 -7.50
N ALA A 126 4.59 20.01 -6.37
CA ALA A 126 5.81 20.34 -5.65
C ALA A 126 7.10 20.01 -6.42
N LEU A 127 7.12 18.87 -7.12
CA LEU A 127 8.27 18.35 -7.86
C LEU A 127 8.37 18.89 -9.29
N TRP A 128 7.26 19.34 -9.87
CA TRP A 128 7.18 19.81 -11.25
C TRP A 128 8.23 20.88 -11.61
N PRO A 129 8.53 21.88 -10.78
CA PRO A 129 9.47 22.94 -11.17
C PRO A 129 10.91 22.45 -11.30
N LYS A 130 11.28 21.37 -10.57
CA LYS A 130 12.60 20.74 -10.72
C LYS A 130 12.66 19.74 -11.87
N TYR A 131 11.63 18.92 -12.02
CA TYR A 131 11.67 17.72 -12.87
C TYR A 131 10.80 17.81 -14.14
N GLY A 132 9.98 18.84 -14.26
CA GLY A 132 9.02 19.02 -15.34
C GLY A 132 8.14 17.78 -15.54
N SER A 133 8.03 17.32 -16.79
CA SER A 133 7.29 16.12 -17.16
C SER A 133 7.81 14.82 -16.52
N THR A 134 9.07 14.81 -16.06
CA THR A 134 9.68 13.64 -15.42
C THR A 134 9.18 13.44 -13.97
N SER A 135 8.50 14.43 -13.38
CA SER A 135 7.91 14.30 -12.03
C SER A 135 6.93 13.12 -11.95
N LEU A 136 6.17 12.86 -13.03
CA LEU A 136 5.23 11.73 -13.11
C LEU A 136 5.94 10.38 -13.04
N LEU A 137 7.09 10.27 -13.72
CA LEU A 137 7.92 9.06 -13.67
C LEU A 137 8.48 8.86 -12.26
N ILE A 138 8.95 9.93 -11.61
CA ILE A 138 9.45 9.87 -10.23
C ILE A 138 8.35 9.43 -9.28
N MET A 139 7.15 10.03 -9.36
CA MET A 139 5.99 9.63 -8.56
C MET A 139 5.59 8.18 -8.81
N THR A 140 5.69 7.71 -10.06
CA THR A 140 5.42 6.31 -10.41
C THR A 140 6.47 5.38 -9.81
N LEU A 141 7.76 5.74 -9.84
CA LEU A 141 8.84 4.97 -9.22
C LEU A 141 8.64 4.86 -7.71
N VAL A 142 8.31 5.97 -7.04
CA VAL A 142 7.97 5.96 -5.60
C VAL A 142 6.77 5.06 -5.34
N GLY A 143 5.68 5.21 -6.12
CA GLY A 143 4.46 4.42 -5.95
C GLY A 143 4.69 2.92 -6.15
N VAL A 144 5.38 2.52 -7.21
CA VAL A 144 5.70 1.11 -7.49
C VAL A 144 6.60 0.53 -6.39
N GLY A 145 7.64 1.27 -5.97
CA GLY A 145 8.51 0.83 -4.88
C GLY A 145 7.74 0.61 -3.58
N LEU A 146 6.87 1.55 -3.22
CA LEU A 146 6.08 1.52 -1.99
C LEU A 146 5.03 0.39 -2.01
N VAL A 147 4.36 0.17 -3.14
CA VAL A 147 3.42 -0.97 -3.28
C VAL A 147 4.15 -2.30 -3.12
N ASN A 148 5.32 -2.48 -3.74
CA ASN A 148 6.09 -3.71 -3.60
C ASN A 148 6.58 -3.92 -2.17
N PHE A 149 6.97 -2.86 -1.46
CA PHE A 149 7.29 -2.89 -0.04
C PHE A 149 6.09 -3.32 0.82
N CYS A 150 4.93 -2.70 0.61
CA CYS A 150 3.69 -3.02 1.32
C CYS A 150 3.24 -4.47 1.09
N MET A 151 3.44 -5.04 -0.10
CA MET A 151 3.02 -6.41 -0.32
C MET A 151 3.97 -7.45 0.31
N LEU A 152 5.20 -7.07 0.66
CA LEU A 152 6.22 -7.98 1.17
C LEU A 152 6.15 -8.15 2.70
N MET A 153 5.75 -7.10 3.40
CA MET A 153 5.72 -7.06 4.87
C MET A 153 4.30 -7.27 5.41
N PRO A 154 4.14 -7.89 6.59
CA PRO A 154 2.85 -7.92 7.28
C PRO A 154 2.43 -6.51 7.71
N THR A 155 1.12 -6.25 7.81
CA THR A 155 0.55 -4.91 8.06
C THR A 155 1.11 -4.24 9.31
N GLU A 156 1.32 -4.99 10.39
CA GLU A 156 1.90 -4.49 11.65
C GLU A 156 3.31 -3.91 11.43
N VAL A 157 4.14 -4.61 10.65
CA VAL A 157 5.50 -4.16 10.32
C VAL A 157 5.46 -2.97 9.36
N GLN A 158 4.53 -2.95 8.40
CA GLN A 158 4.34 -1.80 7.52
C GLN A 158 3.98 -0.54 8.31
N ASN A 159 3.11 -0.65 9.31
CA ASN A 159 2.69 0.49 10.12
C ASN A 159 3.83 1.00 11.00
N LEU A 160 4.59 0.09 11.62
CA LEU A 160 5.78 0.47 12.38
C LEU A 160 6.80 1.17 11.47
N ALA A 161 7.11 0.57 10.32
CA ALA A 161 8.03 1.15 9.36
C ALA A 161 7.54 2.51 8.84
N ALA A 162 6.26 2.64 8.50
CA ALA A 162 5.67 3.90 8.05
C ALA A 162 5.77 4.98 9.14
N PHE A 163 5.47 4.65 10.39
CA PHE A 163 5.59 5.59 11.51
C PHE A 163 7.03 6.04 11.71
N VAL A 164 7.97 5.09 11.84
CA VAL A 164 9.39 5.38 12.09
C VAL A 164 10.00 6.19 10.94
N LEU A 165 9.83 5.73 9.69
CA LEU A 165 10.39 6.41 8.52
C LEU A 165 9.79 7.80 8.33
N PHE A 166 8.47 7.96 8.53
CA PHE A 166 7.82 9.25 8.39
C PHE A 166 8.27 10.24 9.48
N THR A 167 8.43 9.78 10.72
CA THR A 167 8.96 10.62 11.81
C THR A 167 10.39 11.07 11.54
N PHE A 168 11.30 10.16 11.16
CA PHE A 168 12.67 10.54 10.81
C PHE A 168 12.72 11.48 9.62
N PHE A 169 11.91 11.21 8.59
CA PHE A 169 11.81 12.09 7.43
C PHE A 169 11.37 13.51 7.82
N LEU A 170 10.35 13.66 8.67
CA LEU A 170 9.89 14.98 9.14
C LEU A 170 10.92 15.70 9.99
N GLN A 171 11.72 14.97 10.78
CA GLN A 171 12.80 15.56 11.57
C GLN A 171 13.92 16.09 10.68
N GLU A 172 14.23 15.39 9.60
CA GLU A 172 15.28 15.79 8.66
C GLU A 172 14.80 16.87 7.67
N TYR A 173 13.51 16.88 7.33
CA TYR A 173 12.88 17.84 6.41
C TYR A 173 12.58 19.22 7.06
N GLN A 174 13.34 19.62 8.08
CA GLN A 174 13.22 20.94 8.72
C GLN A 174 13.79 22.05 7.83
#